data_AF-A0A164MUQ2-F1
#
_entry.id   AF-A0A164MUQ2-F1
#
_cell.length_a   1.000
_cell.length_b   1.000
_cell.length_c   1.000
_cell.angle_alpha   90.00
_cell.angle_beta   90.00
_cell.angle_gamma   90.00
#
_symmetry.space_group_name_H-M   'P 1'
#
loop_
_entity.id
_entity.type
_entity.pdbx_description
1 polymer ?
#
loop_
_entity_poly.entity_id
_entity_poly.type
_entity_poly.pdbx_seq_one_letter_code
_entity_poly.pdbx_strand_id
1 'polypeptide(L)'
;MSKQLHTKHSTMLTKIDQSGLNSKGKVVKPFKVIPIIYNEGSAHDAFIEFIATNSCNKINAIINNYAKYYNNHGFALGEEAAFRKFTSKLQPLYKFLEASDVKDRLMRTYAKMKQKVIEQLGKIDVALTTDLWTSPNNFSFLGITIAMWNETFQPIDVIVEFKYVLGDHSGVNLAKNFYNNLTSYQLNDKVSIIFTD
;
A
#
# COMPACT_ATOMS: atom_id res chain seq x y z
N MET A 1 17.04 -17.10 -8.12
CA MET A 1 16.76 -16.21 -6.96
C MET A 1 18.07 -15.56 -6.52
N SER A 2 18.15 -14.23 -6.57
CA SER A 2 19.38 -13.47 -6.29
C SER A 2 19.86 -13.67 -4.85
N LYS A 3 21.14 -14.04 -4.69
CA LYS A 3 21.82 -14.23 -3.39
C LYS A 3 21.88 -12.96 -2.53
N GLN A 4 21.53 -11.79 -3.07
CA GLN A 4 21.54 -10.53 -2.34
C GLN A 4 20.29 -10.29 -1.46
N LEU A 5 19.18 -11.02 -1.69
CA LEU A 5 17.95 -10.87 -0.90
C LEU A 5 18.05 -11.51 0.51
N HIS A 6 18.89 -12.53 0.68
CA HIS A 6 18.99 -13.24 1.95
C HIS A 6 19.73 -12.47 3.06
N THR A 7 20.59 -11.52 2.70
CA THR A 7 21.51 -10.90 3.67
C THR A 7 20.96 -9.64 4.32
N LYS A 8 19.95 -8.99 3.74
CA LYS A 8 19.39 -7.73 4.28
C LYS A 8 18.21 -7.94 5.23
N HIS A 9 17.46 -9.04 5.09
CA HIS A 9 16.23 -9.23 5.88
C HIS A 9 16.44 -9.91 7.24
N SER A 10 17.50 -10.70 7.37
CA SER A 10 17.81 -11.50 8.58
C SER A 10 18.57 -10.72 9.65
N THR A 11 19.39 -9.73 9.27
CA THR A 11 20.11 -8.84 10.18
C THR A 11 19.28 -7.68 10.73
N MET A 12 18.09 -7.41 10.17
CA MET A 12 17.17 -6.39 10.69
C MET A 12 16.18 -6.92 11.75
N LEU A 13 16.07 -8.24 11.92
CA LEU A 13 15.18 -8.83 12.93
C LEU A 13 15.73 -8.72 14.37
N THR A 14 17.03 -8.42 14.54
CA THR A 14 17.67 -8.25 15.85
C THR A 14 17.78 -6.81 16.32
N LYS A 15 17.43 -5.82 15.48
CA LYS A 15 17.27 -4.43 15.93
C LYS A 15 15.83 -4.18 16.32
N ILE A 16 15.59 -4.12 17.63
CA ILE A 16 14.36 -3.58 18.21
C ILE A 16 14.41 -2.04 18.05
N ASP A 17 14.39 -1.56 16.81
CA ASP A 17 14.12 -0.14 16.50
C ASP A 17 12.63 0.02 16.16
N GLN A 18 11.75 -0.62 16.96
CA GLN A 18 10.45 -0.02 17.15
C GLN A 18 10.72 1.30 17.85
N SER A 19 10.40 2.41 17.19
CA SER A 19 10.31 3.71 17.85
C SER A 19 9.58 3.49 19.17
N GLY A 20 10.28 3.68 20.30
CA GLY A 20 9.63 3.65 21.60
C GLY A 20 8.39 4.53 21.50
N LEU A 21 7.24 4.04 21.97
CA LEU A 21 5.94 4.68 21.82
C LEU A 21 6.03 6.15 22.30
N ASN A 22 6.39 7.08 21.41
CA ASN A 22 6.67 8.47 21.78
C ASN A 22 5.44 9.35 21.61
N SER A 23 4.27 8.76 21.38
CA SER A 23 3.03 9.47 21.58
C SER A 23 3.00 9.90 23.04
N LYS A 24 3.36 11.16 23.32
CA LYS A 24 2.90 11.90 24.48
C LYS A 24 1.39 12.09 24.37
N GLY A 25 0.65 10.99 24.20
CA GLY A 25 -0.76 10.92 24.40
C GLY A 25 -0.95 10.92 25.90
N LYS A 26 -1.36 12.06 26.44
CA LYS A 26 -1.92 12.07 27.79
C LYS A 26 -3.15 11.15 27.71
N VAL A 27 -3.24 10.13 28.56
CA VAL A 27 -4.49 9.37 28.73
C VAL A 27 -5.51 10.39 29.26
N VAL A 28 -6.30 10.99 28.36
CA VAL A 28 -7.23 12.08 28.71
C VAL A 28 -8.35 11.54 29.62
N LYS A 29 -8.59 10.24 29.54
CA LYS A 29 -9.21 9.31 30.48
C LYS A 29 -9.19 7.93 29.76
N PRO A 30 -9.15 6.79 30.48
CA PRO A 30 -9.57 5.54 29.85
C PRO A 30 -10.95 5.77 29.24
N PHE A 31 -11.24 5.21 28.06
CA PHE A 31 -12.61 5.18 27.57
C PHE A 31 -13.43 4.41 28.62
N LYS A 32 -14.04 5.14 29.55
CA LYS A 32 -14.98 4.58 30.52
C LYS A 32 -16.23 4.31 29.69
N VAL A 33 -16.32 3.07 29.24
CA VAL A 33 -17.55 2.48 28.77
C VAL A 33 -18.58 2.77 29.85
N ILE A 34 -19.61 3.56 29.54
CA ILE A 34 -20.69 3.81 30.50
C ILE A 34 -21.34 2.44 30.72
N PRO A 35 -21.27 1.84 31.93
CA PRO A 35 -21.65 0.44 32.15
C PRO A 35 -23.12 0.17 31.85
N ILE A 36 -23.93 1.23 31.76
CA ILE A 36 -25.37 1.17 31.54
C ILE A 36 -25.70 1.02 30.04
N ILE A 37 -24.77 1.30 29.12
CA ILE A 37 -25.05 1.34 27.66
C ILE A 37 -24.21 0.33 26.86
N TYR A 38 -23.04 -0.07 27.35
CA TYR A 38 -22.13 -0.96 26.61
C TYR A 38 -21.55 -2.03 27.53
N ASN A 39 -21.81 -3.30 27.20
CA ASN A 39 -21.22 -4.46 27.87
C ASN A 39 -19.74 -4.56 27.50
N GLU A 40 -18.83 -4.53 28.48
CA GLU A 40 -17.37 -4.46 28.27
C GLU A 40 -16.81 -5.66 27.45
N GLY A 41 -17.49 -6.81 27.46
CA GLY A 41 -17.16 -7.97 26.62
C GLY A 41 -17.63 -7.88 25.16
N SER A 42 -18.60 -7.00 24.85
CA SER A 42 -19.30 -7.02 23.56
C SER A 42 -18.43 -6.67 22.35
N ALA A 43 -17.41 -5.82 22.53
CA ALA A 43 -16.48 -5.49 21.45
C ALA A 43 -15.48 -6.63 21.21
N HIS A 44 -15.02 -7.28 22.29
CA HIS A 44 -14.14 -8.44 22.21
C HIS A 44 -14.85 -9.62 21.54
N ASP A 45 -16.10 -9.91 21.93
CA ASP A 45 -16.90 -10.97 21.32
C ASP A 45 -17.14 -10.72 19.83
N ALA A 46 -17.45 -9.48 19.44
CA ALA A 46 -17.61 -9.09 18.04
C ALA A 46 -16.30 -9.20 17.23
N PHE A 47 -15.15 -8.97 17.87
CA PHE A 47 -13.85 -9.20 17.24
C PHE A 47 -13.60 -10.70 17.03
N ILE A 48 -13.87 -11.54 18.02
CA ILE A 48 -13.73 -13.00 17.89
C ILE A 48 -14.64 -13.53 16.77
N GLU A 49 -15.88 -13.04 16.68
CA GLU A 49 -16.80 -13.37 15.60
C GLU A 49 -16.25 -12.95 14.22
N PHE A 50 -15.67 -11.76 14.11
CA PHE A 50 -15.00 -11.30 12.88
C PHE A 50 -13.84 -12.23 12.48
N ILE A 51 -12.97 -12.60 13.42
CA ILE A 51 -11.84 -13.51 13.14
C ILE A 51 -12.32 -14.93 12.79
N ALA A 52 -13.29 -15.46 13.52
CA ALA A 52 -13.85 -16.79 13.30
C ALA A 52 -14.58 -16.89 11.95
N THR A 53 -15.39 -15.88 11.60
CA THR A 53 -16.10 -15.81 10.31
C THR A 53 -15.10 -15.83 9.15
N ASN A 54 -14.02 -15.05 9.24
CA ASN A 54 -12.97 -15.04 8.22
C ASN A 54 -12.22 -16.37 8.11
N SER A 55 -12.01 -17.05 9.23
CA SER A 55 -11.37 -18.37 9.25
C SER A 55 -12.27 -19.45 8.64
N CYS A 56 -13.55 -19.47 8.96
CA CYS A 56 -14.53 -20.42 8.42
C CYS A 56 -14.75 -20.23 6.91
N ASN A 57 -14.85 -18.98 6.45
CA ASN A 57 -14.99 -18.66 5.03
C ASN A 57 -13.78 -19.14 4.22
N LYS A 58 -12.56 -19.00 4.78
CA LYS A 58 -11.33 -19.51 4.18
C LYS A 58 -11.34 -21.04 4.04
N ILE A 59 -11.76 -21.76 5.08
CA ILE A 59 -11.85 -23.23 5.06
C ILE A 59 -12.88 -23.69 4.01
N ASN A 60 -14.07 -23.08 3.99
CA ASN A 60 -15.13 -23.42 3.03
C ASN A 60 -14.74 -23.11 1.58
N ALA A 61 -13.98 -22.02 1.35
CA ALA A 61 -13.47 -21.66 0.02
C ALA A 61 -12.45 -22.70 -0.49
N ILE A 62 -11.58 -23.20 0.39
CA ILE A 62 -10.60 -24.26 0.07
C ILE A 62 -11.33 -25.57 -0.27
N ILE A 63 -12.28 -25.98 0.58
CA ILE A 63 -13.02 -27.25 0.43
C ILE A 63 -13.81 -27.27 -0.88
N ASN A 64 -14.48 -26.16 -1.23
CA ASN A 64 -15.37 -26.12 -2.37
C ASN A 64 -14.73 -25.52 -3.63
N ASN A 65 -13.43 -25.21 -3.60
CA ASN A 65 -12.68 -24.56 -4.67
C ASN A 65 -13.37 -23.30 -5.24
N TYR A 66 -14.14 -22.59 -4.40
CA TYR A 66 -14.83 -21.35 -4.78
C TYR A 66 -14.01 -20.17 -4.27
N ALA A 67 -13.22 -19.57 -5.15
CA ALA A 67 -12.47 -18.34 -4.88
C ALA A 67 -13.37 -17.15 -4.43
N LYS A 68 -14.68 -17.23 -4.69
CA LYS A 68 -15.68 -16.23 -4.32
C LYS A 68 -15.85 -16.04 -2.80
N TYR A 69 -15.50 -17.04 -1.99
CA TYR A 69 -15.70 -17.01 -0.53
C TYR A 69 -14.48 -16.53 0.27
N TYR A 70 -13.37 -16.19 -0.37
CA TYR A 70 -12.33 -15.43 0.31
C TYR A 70 -12.86 -14.01 0.53
N ASN A 71 -13.09 -13.61 1.78
CA ASN A 71 -13.34 -12.21 2.10
C ASN A 71 -12.12 -11.40 1.65
N ASN A 72 -12.27 -10.65 0.56
CA ASN A 72 -11.20 -9.80 0.05
C ASN A 72 -11.11 -8.55 0.94
N HIS A 73 -10.31 -8.66 1.99
CA HIS A 73 -10.07 -7.60 2.99
C HIS A 73 -9.35 -6.36 2.44
N GLY A 74 -9.16 -6.24 1.12
CA GLY A 74 -8.72 -5.01 0.49
C GLY A 74 -9.74 -3.89 0.67
N PHE A 75 -10.16 -3.25 -0.41
CA PHE A 75 -11.08 -2.10 -0.30
C PHE A 75 -12.47 -2.47 0.25
N ALA A 76 -12.87 -3.74 0.19
CA ALA A 76 -14.18 -4.20 0.64
C ALA A 76 -14.27 -4.53 2.15
N LEU A 77 -13.18 -4.41 2.93
CA LEU A 77 -13.23 -4.68 4.37
C LEU A 77 -14.32 -3.85 5.08
N GLY A 78 -14.50 -2.60 4.64
CA GLY A 78 -15.53 -1.70 5.15
C GLY A 78 -16.95 -2.16 4.87
N GLU A 79 -17.20 -3.14 4.01
CA GLU A 79 -18.53 -3.70 3.68
C GLU A 79 -18.84 -4.96 4.48
N GLU A 80 -17.83 -5.58 5.10
CA GLU A 80 -17.99 -6.84 5.83
C GLU A 80 -18.82 -6.64 7.10
N ALA A 81 -19.92 -7.37 7.22
CA ALA A 81 -20.87 -7.22 8.33
C ALA A 81 -20.22 -7.46 9.70
N ALA A 82 -19.35 -8.47 9.82
CA ALA A 82 -18.67 -8.78 11.08
C ALA A 82 -17.65 -7.69 11.46
N PHE A 83 -16.93 -7.13 10.48
CA PHE A 83 -16.05 -5.97 10.69
C PHE A 83 -16.85 -4.73 11.11
N ARG A 84 -17.97 -4.43 10.42
CA ARG A 84 -18.87 -3.32 10.79
C ARG A 84 -19.41 -3.47 12.20
N LYS A 85 -19.84 -4.68 12.58
CA LYS A 85 -20.32 -5.00 13.93
C LYS A 85 -19.25 -4.71 14.96
N PHE A 86 -18.03 -5.21 14.77
CA PHE A 86 -16.89 -4.93 15.64
C PHE A 86 -16.59 -3.44 15.75
N THR A 87 -16.41 -2.74 14.63
CA THR A 87 -16.08 -1.31 14.62
C THR A 87 -17.20 -0.45 15.19
N SER A 88 -18.48 -0.83 15.03
CA SER A 88 -19.62 -0.11 15.64
C SER A 88 -19.57 -0.13 17.17
N LYS A 89 -18.99 -1.17 17.77
CA LYS A 89 -18.80 -1.26 19.24
C LYS A 89 -17.64 -0.39 19.73
N LEU A 90 -16.64 -0.14 18.87
CA LEU A 90 -15.51 0.74 19.19
C LEU A 90 -15.82 2.22 18.94
N GLN A 91 -16.47 2.52 17.82
CA GLN A 91 -16.79 3.87 17.38
C GLN A 91 -18.14 3.86 16.65
N PRO A 92 -19.27 4.02 17.37
CA PRO A 92 -20.62 3.98 16.79
C PRO A 92 -20.87 5.06 15.73
N LEU A 93 -20.13 6.17 15.78
CA LEU A 93 -20.28 7.30 14.84
C LEU A 93 -19.46 7.13 13.56
N TYR A 94 -18.65 6.07 13.45
CA TYR A 94 -17.85 5.83 12.26
C TYR A 94 -18.74 5.44 11.08
N LYS A 95 -18.59 6.16 9.95
CA LYS A 95 -19.26 5.84 8.69
C LYS A 95 -18.31 5.03 7.81
N PHE A 96 -18.72 3.82 7.49
CA PHE A 96 -17.96 2.95 6.59
C PHE A 96 -18.05 3.49 5.16
N LEU A 97 -16.95 3.30 4.43
CA LEU A 97 -16.88 3.53 3.00
C LEU A 97 -17.09 2.19 2.27
N GLU A 98 -17.71 2.25 1.11
CA GLU A 98 -17.72 1.13 0.19
C GLU A 98 -16.36 1.02 -0.52
N ALA A 99 -16.08 -0.14 -1.10
CA ALA A 99 -14.84 -0.40 -1.83
C ALA A 99 -14.65 0.58 -2.99
N SER A 100 -15.76 0.95 -3.65
CA SER A 100 -15.83 1.99 -4.67
C SER A 100 -15.38 3.35 -4.13
N ASP A 101 -15.91 3.78 -2.99
CA ASP A 101 -15.57 5.05 -2.35
C ASP A 101 -14.09 5.12 -1.94
N VAL A 102 -13.57 4.03 -1.38
CA VAL A 102 -12.15 3.91 -1.01
C VAL A 102 -11.28 4.05 -2.26
N LYS A 103 -11.60 3.31 -3.33
CA LYS A 103 -10.90 3.38 -4.61
C LYS A 103 -10.95 4.80 -5.19
N ASP A 104 -12.13 5.43 -5.23
CA ASP A 104 -12.29 6.76 -5.81
C ASP A 104 -11.56 7.83 -5.01
N ARG A 105 -11.54 7.72 -3.69
CA ARG A 105 -10.74 8.60 -2.82
C ARG A 105 -9.25 8.39 -3.04
N LEU A 106 -8.80 7.14 -3.17
CA LEU A 106 -7.41 6.81 -3.47
C LEU A 106 -6.99 7.39 -4.83
N MET A 107 -7.79 7.18 -5.88
CA MET A 107 -7.49 7.67 -7.23
C MET A 107 -7.49 9.20 -7.30
N ARG A 108 -8.41 9.89 -6.62
CA ARG A 108 -8.40 11.35 -6.50
C ARG A 108 -7.14 11.85 -5.78
N THR A 109 -6.75 11.17 -4.72
CA THR A 109 -5.52 11.49 -3.97
C THR A 109 -4.29 11.29 -4.85
N TYR A 110 -4.23 10.16 -5.55
CA TYR A 110 -3.16 9.85 -6.50
C TYR A 110 -3.04 10.92 -7.59
N ALA A 111 -4.13 11.27 -8.27
CA ALA A 111 -4.11 12.29 -9.32
C ALA A 111 -3.62 13.65 -8.79
N LYS A 112 -4.11 14.06 -7.61
CA LYS A 112 -3.66 15.29 -6.93
C LYS A 112 -2.18 15.26 -6.58
N MET A 113 -1.68 14.15 -6.05
CA MET A 113 -0.26 14.02 -5.67
C MET A 113 0.65 13.91 -6.89
N LYS A 114 0.23 13.20 -7.94
CA LYS A 114 0.95 13.13 -9.22
C LYS A 114 1.16 14.52 -9.80
N GLN A 115 0.12 15.35 -9.80
CA GLN A 115 0.23 16.73 -10.29
C GLN A 115 1.26 17.55 -9.48
N LYS A 116 1.25 17.44 -8.14
CA LYS A 116 2.25 18.10 -7.29
C LYS A 116 3.67 17.62 -7.57
N VAL A 117 3.85 16.32 -7.79
CA VAL A 117 5.14 15.73 -8.14
C VAL A 117 5.63 16.29 -9.48
N ILE A 118 4.77 16.35 -10.50
CA ILE A 118 5.11 16.95 -11.80
C ILE A 118 5.55 18.42 -11.64
N GLU A 119 4.83 19.21 -10.83
CA GLU A 119 5.19 20.61 -10.56
C GLU A 119 6.53 20.77 -9.84
N GLN A 120 6.86 19.86 -8.92
CA GLN A 120 8.14 19.86 -8.20
C GLN A 120 9.31 19.45 -9.10
N LEU A 121 9.15 18.35 -9.85
CA LEU A 121 10.15 17.84 -10.78
C LEU A 121 10.33 18.74 -12.00
N GLY A 122 9.33 19.58 -12.30
CA GLY A 122 9.33 20.53 -13.39
C GLY A 122 10.55 21.47 -13.43
N LYS A 123 11.27 21.62 -12.32
CA LYS A 123 12.31 22.64 -12.13
C LYS A 123 13.73 22.11 -12.04
N ILE A 124 13.91 20.78 -12.08
CA ILE A 124 15.19 20.13 -11.80
C ILE A 124 15.46 19.01 -12.80
N ASP A 125 16.74 18.75 -13.03
CA ASP A 125 17.17 17.52 -13.68
C ASP A 125 17.10 16.35 -12.68
N VAL A 126 16.78 15.16 -13.18
CA VAL A 126 16.50 13.98 -12.36
C VAL A 126 17.40 12.81 -12.73
N ALA A 127 17.80 12.05 -11.71
CA ALA A 127 18.35 10.71 -11.88
C ALA A 127 17.24 9.68 -11.71
N LEU A 128 17.26 8.64 -12.53
CA LEU A 128 16.27 7.57 -12.49
C LEU A 128 16.92 6.24 -12.11
N THR A 129 16.19 5.43 -11.35
CA THR A 129 16.48 4.01 -11.18
C THR A 129 15.31 3.20 -11.74
N THR A 130 15.63 2.12 -12.43
CA THR A 130 14.64 1.16 -12.94
C THR A 130 14.84 -0.19 -12.27
N ASP A 131 13.74 -0.79 -11.82
CA ASP A 131 13.74 -2.15 -11.31
C ASP A 131 12.74 -2.97 -12.14
N LEU A 132 13.24 -4.06 -12.73
CA LEU A 132 12.44 -4.98 -13.53
C LEU A 132 12.52 -6.36 -12.92
N TRP A 133 11.37 -6.95 -12.64
CA TRP A 133 11.32 -8.31 -12.14
C TRP A 133 10.12 -9.07 -12.66
N THR A 134 10.30 -10.38 -12.80
CA THR A 134 9.21 -11.33 -13.01
C THR A 134 8.87 -11.98 -11.67
N SER A 135 7.61 -11.83 -11.26
CA SER A 135 7.06 -12.48 -10.08
C SER A 135 7.01 -14.01 -10.23
N PRO A 136 6.87 -14.76 -9.12
CA PRO A 136 6.70 -16.21 -9.17
C PRO A 136 5.51 -16.69 -10.01
N ASN A 137 4.49 -15.84 -10.16
CA ASN A 137 3.31 -16.13 -10.97
C ASN A 137 3.51 -15.76 -12.45
N ASN A 138 4.76 -15.56 -12.88
CA ASN A 138 5.16 -15.20 -14.24
C ASN A 138 4.58 -13.85 -14.74
N PHE A 139 4.17 -12.98 -13.81
CA PHE A 139 3.84 -11.59 -14.15
C PHE A 139 5.07 -10.73 -14.01
N SER A 140 5.27 -9.83 -14.95
CA SER A 140 6.42 -8.94 -14.92
C SER A 140 6.07 -7.51 -14.66
N PHE A 141 6.96 -6.87 -13.94
CA PHE A 141 6.75 -5.55 -13.39
C PHE A 141 7.90 -4.64 -13.75
N LEU A 142 7.56 -3.35 -13.91
CA LEU A 142 8.50 -2.26 -14.07
C LEU A 142 8.23 -1.24 -12.96
N GLY A 143 9.23 -1.02 -12.12
CA GLY A 143 9.33 0.10 -11.22
C GLY A 143 10.23 1.18 -11.80
N ILE A 144 9.80 2.44 -11.74
CA ILE A 144 10.65 3.59 -12.05
C ILE A 144 10.62 4.52 -10.86
N THR A 145 11.80 4.84 -10.34
CA THR A 145 11.99 5.73 -9.19
C THR A 145 12.91 6.87 -9.58
N ILE A 146 12.54 8.09 -9.23
CA ILE A 146 13.43 9.25 -9.29
C ILE A 146 14.24 9.28 -8.01
N ALA A 147 15.56 9.39 -8.15
CA ALA A 147 16.48 9.68 -7.06
C ALA A 147 16.94 11.13 -7.18
N MET A 148 16.70 11.93 -6.15
CA MET A 148 17.08 13.35 -6.12
C MET A 148 17.56 13.80 -4.75
N TRP A 149 18.13 14.99 -4.68
CA TRP A 149 18.46 15.68 -3.44
C TRP A 149 17.49 16.84 -3.25
N ASN A 150 17.00 17.03 -2.03
CA ASN A 150 16.16 18.19 -1.72
C ASN A 150 16.99 19.43 -1.34
N GLU A 151 16.30 20.53 -1.06
CA GLU A 151 16.91 21.81 -0.66
C GLU A 151 17.73 21.72 0.64
N THR A 152 17.47 20.72 1.49
CA THR A 152 18.22 20.47 2.73
C THR A 152 19.33 19.44 2.54
N PHE A 153 19.68 19.09 1.29
CA PHE A 153 20.71 18.13 0.93
C PHE A 153 20.48 16.73 1.54
N GLN A 154 19.23 16.29 1.52
CA GLN A 154 18.81 14.93 1.88
C GLN A 154 18.35 14.17 0.64
N PRO A 155 18.69 12.88 0.51
CA PRO A 155 18.21 12.06 -0.58
C PRO A 155 16.69 11.87 -0.46
N ILE A 156 16.00 12.00 -1.59
CA ILE A 156 14.58 11.73 -1.76
C ILE A 156 14.40 10.79 -2.94
N ASP A 157 13.65 9.73 -2.70
CA ASP A 157 13.21 8.80 -3.73
C ASP A 157 11.70 8.98 -4.00
N VAL A 158 11.35 9.14 -5.27
CA VAL A 158 9.95 9.29 -5.71
C VAL A 158 9.62 8.19 -6.72
N ILE A 159 8.77 7.25 -6.33
CA ILE A 159 8.24 6.24 -7.25
C ILE A 159 7.29 6.94 -8.22
N VAL A 160 7.63 6.94 -9.51
CA VAL A 160 6.82 7.53 -10.58
C VAL A 160 6.09 6.48 -11.40
N GLU A 161 6.51 5.21 -11.33
CA GLU A 161 5.80 4.12 -11.98
C GLU A 161 5.97 2.83 -11.19
N PHE A 162 4.88 2.09 -11.09
CA PHE A 162 4.86 0.70 -10.69
C PHE A 162 3.76 0.02 -11.48
N LYS A 163 4.13 -0.71 -12.53
CA LYS A 163 3.13 -1.33 -13.41
C LYS A 163 3.49 -2.74 -13.82
N TYR A 164 2.44 -3.50 -14.08
CA TYR A 164 2.52 -4.73 -14.84
C TYR A 164 2.84 -4.40 -16.31
N VAL A 165 3.86 -5.05 -16.86
CA VAL A 165 4.24 -4.92 -18.26
C VAL A 165 3.54 -6.01 -19.05
N LEU A 166 2.61 -5.62 -19.92
CA LEU A 166 1.90 -6.52 -20.83
C LEU A 166 2.79 -6.90 -22.03
N GLY A 167 2.80 -8.19 -22.38
CA GLY A 167 3.49 -8.72 -23.55
C GLY A 167 4.95 -9.12 -23.27
N ASP A 168 5.70 -9.37 -24.33
CA ASP A 168 7.09 -9.86 -24.24
C ASP A 168 8.02 -8.82 -23.61
N HIS A 169 9.01 -9.29 -22.83
CA HIS A 169 10.12 -8.51 -22.26
C HIS A 169 11.17 -8.12 -23.30
N SER A 170 10.73 -7.77 -24.50
CA SER A 170 11.63 -7.17 -25.48
C SER A 170 12.05 -5.78 -24.99
N GLY A 171 13.31 -5.42 -25.24
CA GLY A 171 13.80 -4.07 -24.94
C GLY A 171 12.94 -2.97 -25.58
N VAL A 172 12.32 -3.25 -26.74
CA VAL A 172 11.42 -2.32 -27.44
C VAL A 172 10.16 -2.04 -26.62
N ASN A 173 9.51 -3.08 -26.06
CA ASN A 173 8.31 -2.91 -25.26
C ASN A 173 8.60 -2.17 -23.95
N LEU A 174 9.72 -2.48 -23.33
CA LEU A 174 10.18 -1.81 -22.11
C LEU A 174 10.51 -0.34 -22.36
N ALA A 175 11.28 -0.04 -23.40
CA ALA A 175 11.61 1.33 -23.78
C ALA A 175 10.35 2.16 -24.07
N LYS A 176 9.37 1.60 -24.79
CA LYS A 176 8.08 2.26 -25.04
C LYS A 176 7.34 2.55 -23.73
N ASN A 177 7.25 1.57 -22.83
CA ASN A 177 6.59 1.73 -21.53
C ASN A 177 7.28 2.76 -20.63
N PHE A 178 8.60 2.77 -20.64
CA PHE A 178 9.44 3.72 -19.93
C PHE A 178 9.24 5.14 -20.46
N TYR A 179 9.39 5.33 -21.78
CA TYR A 179 9.23 6.64 -22.43
C TYR A 179 7.83 7.22 -22.26
N ASN A 180 6.78 6.40 -22.38
CA ASN A 180 5.41 6.82 -22.13
C ASN A 180 5.21 7.29 -20.68
N ASN A 181 5.85 6.61 -19.72
CA ASN A 181 5.77 7.03 -18.32
C ASN A 181 6.45 8.39 -18.11
N LEU A 182 7.67 8.56 -18.63
CA LEU A 182 8.38 9.85 -18.56
C LEU A 182 7.57 10.99 -19.17
N THR A 183 6.93 10.72 -20.30
CA THR A 183 6.05 11.69 -20.98
C THR A 183 4.87 12.08 -20.09
N SER A 184 4.28 11.12 -19.36
CA SER A 184 3.18 11.39 -18.43
C SER A 184 3.60 12.24 -17.22
N TYR A 185 4.90 12.32 -16.94
CA TYR A 185 5.48 13.16 -15.89
C TYR A 185 6.20 14.41 -16.44
N GLN A 186 6.22 14.62 -17.77
CA GLN A 186 6.91 15.72 -18.45
C GLN A 186 8.42 15.77 -18.15
N LEU A 187 9.07 14.60 -18.16
CA LEU A 187 10.49 14.43 -17.79
C LEU A 187 11.43 14.13 -18.97
N ASN A 188 10.94 14.03 -20.20
CA ASN A 188 11.68 13.51 -21.35
C ASN A 188 13.04 14.20 -21.56
N ASP A 189 13.09 15.52 -21.33
CA ASP A 189 14.29 16.34 -21.53
C ASP A 189 15.04 16.66 -20.23
N LYS A 190 14.69 16.01 -19.11
CA LYS A 190 15.21 16.30 -17.76
C LYS A 190 15.95 15.13 -17.12
N VAL A 191 16.05 14.00 -17.82
CA VAL A 191 16.73 12.82 -17.31
C VAL A 191 18.23 12.95 -17.56
N SER A 192 19.01 13.08 -16.49
CA SER A 192 20.48 13.18 -16.59
C SER A 192 21.15 11.82 -16.60
N ILE A 193 20.62 10.86 -15.85
CA ILE A 193 21.21 9.53 -15.71
C ILE A 193 20.12 8.50 -15.38
N ILE A 194 20.31 7.29 -15.89
CA ILE A 194 19.45 6.14 -15.62
C ILE A 194 20.33 5.02 -15.08
N PHE A 195 19.96 4.48 -13.93
CA PHE A 195 20.55 3.29 -13.34
C PHE A 195 19.61 2.10 -13.57
N THR A 196 20.13 1.07 -14.20
CA THR A 196 19.48 -0.23 -14.42
C THR A 196 20.43 -1.34 -13.99
N ASP A 197 19.91 -2.54 -13.82
CA ASP A 197 20.68 -3.76 -13.52
C ASP A 197 21.62 -4.22 -14.65
#